data_AF-A0A8T1Z789-F1
#
_entry.id   AF-A0A8T1Z789-F1
#
_cell.length_a   1.000
_cell.length_b   1.000
_cell.length_c   1.000
_cell.angle_alpha   90.00
_cell.angle_beta   90.00
_cell.angle_gamma   90.00
#
_symmetry.space_group_name_H-M   'P 1'
#
loop_
_entity.id
_entity.type
_entity.pdbx_description
1 polymer ?
#
loop_
_entity_poly.entity_id
_entity_poly.type
_entity_poly.pdbx_seq_one_letter_code
_entity_poly.pdbx_strand_id
1 'polypeptide(L)'
;MEEKGTQDGPKPSQDSGLHRLYFKGLTREETRGLVAGFGVAICGQEDNILFQMKGSIHDSEITALEAELMALKRGLTEAVSLGITHISIYCDHYHIFELVTGSSGPEKDSIALLMNDVQRTRQQLTSSTPLLVTGDQTNKVAYKLASETLVSEISISMPPCHKKNTFCGICFDDDLEAEQMFSVALCGHKFCLECLKLHIQVELMERVPRCPRYGCKSKLTIESCAHLLTPKLRAMWEQRIEETTVTDWAMCAKCQQMAGVAHGFCEINFVGTLFATYVEPNGSC
;
A
#
# COMPACT_ATOMS: atom_id res chain seq x y z
N MET A 1 40.73 45.06 20.62
CA MET A 1 39.97 45.06 19.35
C MET A 1 40.91 44.55 18.27
N GLU A 2 40.75 43.45 17.59
CA GLU A 2 39.83 42.31 17.61
C GLU A 2 40.65 41.17 16.99
N GLU A 3 40.69 40.00 17.63
CA GLU A 3 41.09 38.75 16.96
C GLU A 3 39.98 38.38 15.98
N LYS A 4 40.34 38.16 14.71
CA LYS A 4 39.47 37.48 13.74
C LYS A 4 39.96 36.06 13.54
N GLY A 5 39.41 35.16 14.36
CA GLY A 5 39.40 33.74 14.07
C GLY A 5 38.50 33.47 12.87
N THR A 6 39.08 32.94 11.79
CA THR A 6 38.32 32.37 10.68
C THR A 6 37.92 30.95 11.08
N GLN A 7 36.62 30.75 11.31
CA GLN A 7 36.02 29.44 11.49
C GLN A 7 36.10 28.68 10.16
N ASP A 8 36.90 27.63 10.15
CA ASP A 8 36.95 26.62 9.09
C ASP A 8 35.60 25.88 9.12
N GLY A 9 34.74 26.17 8.14
CA GLY A 9 33.51 25.41 7.95
C GLY A 9 33.83 23.95 7.60
N PRO A 10 32.90 23.00 7.79
CA PRO A 10 33.15 21.62 7.42
C PRO A 10 33.40 21.57 5.91
N LYS A 11 34.65 21.30 5.53
CA LYS A 11 35.05 21.00 4.17
C LYS A 11 34.20 19.81 3.71
N PRO A 12 33.50 19.86 2.56
CA PRO A 12 32.92 18.67 2.00
C PRO A 12 34.08 17.70 1.77
N SER A 13 34.07 16.58 2.49
CA SER A 13 35.02 15.50 2.28
C SER A 13 34.94 15.16 0.80
N GLN A 14 36.01 15.47 0.05
CA GLN A 14 36.13 15.04 -1.33
C GLN A 14 36.24 13.52 -1.31
N ASP A 15 35.09 12.87 -1.40
CA ASP A 15 35.01 11.45 -1.65
C ASP A 15 35.47 11.24 -3.09
N SER A 16 36.77 10.97 -3.25
CA SER A 16 37.39 10.55 -4.51
C SER A 16 36.98 9.11 -4.89
N GLY A 17 35.94 8.56 -4.26
CA GLY A 17 35.38 7.26 -4.56
C GLY A 17 34.67 7.21 -5.92
N LEU A 18 34.68 6.02 -6.52
CA LEU A 18 33.93 5.75 -7.74
C LEU A 18 32.44 5.64 -7.41
N HIS A 19 31.63 6.59 -7.88
CA HIS A 19 30.20 6.62 -7.63
C HIS A 19 29.43 5.84 -8.70
N ARG A 20 28.31 5.22 -8.32
CA ARG A 20 27.43 4.46 -9.21
C ARG A 20 26.08 5.13 -9.31
N LEU A 21 25.64 5.45 -10.53
CA LEU A 21 24.32 6.00 -10.81
C LEU A 21 23.39 4.91 -11.34
N TYR A 22 22.30 4.70 -10.60
CA TYR A 22 21.17 3.87 -10.98
C TYR A 22 19.97 4.76 -11.29
N PHE A 23 19.26 4.46 -12.36
CA PHE A 23 18.09 5.23 -12.77
C PHE A 23 17.06 4.30 -13.39
N LYS A 24 15.78 4.64 -13.21
CA LYS A 24 14.68 3.95 -13.88
C LYS A 24 13.52 4.90 -14.10
N GLY A 25 13.01 4.92 -15.32
CA GLY A 25 11.74 5.52 -15.68
C GLY A 25 10.74 4.42 -15.97
N LEU A 26 9.50 4.60 -15.51
CA LEU A 26 8.41 3.66 -15.77
C LEU A 26 7.20 4.44 -16.25
N THR A 27 6.48 3.86 -17.20
CA THR A 27 5.19 4.36 -17.68
C THR A 27 4.14 3.27 -17.50
N ARG A 28 2.89 3.68 -17.26
CA ARG A 28 1.75 2.78 -17.16
C ARG A 28 0.51 3.46 -17.70
N GLU A 29 -0.18 2.77 -18.59
CA GLU A 29 -1.46 3.23 -19.10
C GLU A 29 -2.57 2.93 -18.09
N GLU A 30 -3.36 3.94 -17.77
CA GLU A 30 -4.50 3.86 -16.85
C GLU A 30 -5.75 4.44 -17.52
N THR A 31 -6.94 4.15 -16.96
CA THR A 31 -8.23 4.57 -17.54
C THR A 31 -8.40 6.09 -17.73
N ARG A 32 -7.61 6.90 -17.01
CA ARG A 32 -7.65 8.38 -17.04
C ARG A 32 -6.49 9.00 -17.81
N GLY A 33 -5.60 8.19 -18.40
CA GLY A 33 -4.43 8.64 -19.13
C GLY A 33 -3.17 7.90 -18.73
N LEU A 34 -2.05 8.29 -19.35
CA LEU A 34 -0.74 7.73 -19.09
C LEU A 34 -0.15 8.30 -17.79
N VAL A 35 0.29 7.42 -16.90
CA VAL A 35 1.03 7.79 -15.68
C VAL A 35 2.48 7.42 -15.88
N ALA A 36 3.38 8.32 -15.50
CA ALA A 36 4.81 8.10 -15.59
C ALA A 36 5.52 8.55 -14.31
N GLY A 37 6.59 7.85 -13.96
CA GLY A 37 7.39 8.14 -12.78
C GLY A 37 8.82 7.67 -12.94
N PHE A 38 9.71 8.25 -12.15
CA PHE A 38 11.12 7.89 -12.14
C PHE A 38 11.63 7.61 -10.73
N GLY A 39 12.71 6.86 -10.67
CA GLY A 39 13.51 6.60 -9.50
C GLY A 39 14.99 6.68 -9.84
N VAL A 40 15.77 7.28 -8.95
CA VAL A 40 17.21 7.47 -9.10
C VAL A 40 17.87 7.15 -7.76
N ALA A 41 19.01 6.46 -7.82
CA ALA A 41 19.88 6.25 -6.68
C ALA A 41 21.34 6.44 -7.07
N ILE A 42 22.10 7.08 -6.19
CA ILE A 42 23.55 7.23 -6.32
C ILE A 42 24.20 6.51 -5.14
N CYS A 43 25.10 5.59 -5.43
CA CYS A 43 25.84 4.83 -4.43
C CYS A 43 27.32 5.18 -4.42
N GLY A 44 27.93 5.11 -3.24
CA GLY A 44 29.37 5.26 -3.04
C GLY A 44 30.14 3.94 -3.28
N GLN A 45 31.35 3.86 -2.73
CA GLN A 45 32.28 2.75 -2.99
C GLN A 45 31.79 1.40 -2.42
N GLU A 46 31.09 1.40 -1.28
CA GLU A 46 30.65 0.20 -0.55
C GLU A 46 29.17 -0.15 -0.78
N ASP A 47 28.58 0.27 -1.92
CA ASP A 47 27.13 0.15 -2.21
C ASP A 47 26.23 0.88 -1.19
N ASN A 48 26.81 1.75 -0.38
CA ASN A 48 26.09 2.67 0.48
C ASN A 48 25.33 3.70 -0.38
N ILE A 49 24.03 3.81 -0.16
CA ILE A 49 23.19 4.80 -0.85
C ILE A 49 23.55 6.18 -0.31
N LEU A 50 24.16 7.01 -1.16
CA LEU A 50 24.50 8.40 -0.86
C LEU A 50 23.31 9.31 -1.12
N PHE A 51 22.53 8.98 -2.16
CA PHE A 51 21.39 9.77 -2.55
C PHE A 51 20.30 8.91 -3.19
N GLN A 52 19.05 9.29 -2.98
CA GLN A 52 17.89 8.73 -3.66
C GLN A 52 16.87 9.82 -3.95
N MET A 53 16.24 9.76 -5.11
CA MET A 53 15.06 10.56 -5.43
C MET A 53 14.09 9.78 -6.27
N LYS A 54 12.83 10.20 -6.18
CA LYS A 54 11.75 9.71 -7.01
C LYS A 54 10.78 10.84 -7.28
N GLY A 55 10.04 10.75 -8.37
CA GLY A 55 9.10 11.80 -8.75
C GLY A 55 8.29 11.42 -9.96
N SER A 56 7.13 12.04 -10.09
CA SER A 56 6.24 11.83 -11.22
C SER A 56 6.69 12.63 -12.43
N ILE A 57 6.26 12.15 -13.59
CA ILE A 57 6.48 12.83 -14.86
C ILE A 57 5.12 13.18 -15.44
N HIS A 58 4.84 14.48 -15.50
CA HIS A 58 3.59 15.01 -16.02
C HIS A 58 3.74 15.33 -17.50
N ASP A 59 3.69 14.29 -18.32
CA ASP A 59 3.66 14.40 -19.77
C ASP A 59 2.76 13.27 -20.29
N SER A 60 1.65 13.66 -20.92
CA SER A 60 0.61 12.73 -21.37
C SER A 60 1.04 11.86 -22.55
N GLU A 61 2.08 12.27 -23.28
CA GLU A 61 2.57 11.56 -24.48
C GLU A 61 3.93 10.91 -24.26
N ILE A 62 4.41 10.86 -23.01
CA ILE A 62 5.76 10.38 -22.71
C ILE A 62 5.94 8.90 -23.06
N THR A 63 7.00 8.62 -23.80
CA THR A 63 7.39 7.24 -24.08
C THR A 63 8.20 6.64 -22.92
N ALA A 64 8.21 5.30 -22.82
CA ALA A 64 9.04 4.61 -21.82
C ALA A 64 10.53 5.01 -21.92
N LEU A 65 11.04 5.18 -23.14
CA LEU A 65 12.41 5.62 -23.38
C LEU A 65 12.66 7.05 -22.87
N GLU A 66 11.75 7.99 -23.14
CA GLU A 66 11.85 9.36 -22.63
C GLU A 66 11.81 9.39 -21.10
N ALA A 67 10.96 8.59 -20.46
CA ALA A 67 10.90 8.48 -19.01
C ALA A 67 12.24 7.99 -18.42
N GLU A 68 12.89 6.99 -19.02
CA GLU A 68 14.20 6.52 -18.58
C GLU A 68 15.30 7.56 -18.81
N LEU A 69 15.30 8.26 -19.96
CA LEU A 69 16.26 9.34 -20.24
C LEU A 69 16.07 10.55 -19.31
N MET A 70 14.83 10.88 -18.94
CA MET A 70 14.54 11.89 -17.92
C MET A 70 15.09 11.47 -16.56
N ALA A 71 14.93 10.20 -16.16
CA ALA A 71 15.51 9.69 -14.93
C ALA A 71 17.05 9.80 -14.95
N LEU A 72 17.70 9.45 -16.05
CA LEU A 72 19.14 9.61 -16.25
C LEU A 72 19.57 11.08 -16.11
N LYS A 73 18.90 12.00 -16.80
CA LYS A 73 19.18 13.44 -16.72
C LYS A 73 19.08 13.95 -15.28
N ARG A 74 18.02 13.57 -14.56
CA ARG A 74 17.81 13.94 -13.15
C ARG A 74 18.95 13.43 -12.27
N GLY A 75 19.33 12.16 -12.42
CA GLY A 75 20.42 11.58 -11.64
C GLY A 75 21.79 12.18 -11.91
N LEU A 76 22.10 12.53 -13.16
CA LEU A 76 23.33 13.25 -13.49
C LEU A 76 23.35 14.68 -12.96
N THR A 77 22.21 15.37 -13.04
CA THR A 77 22.08 16.73 -12.49
C THR A 77 22.35 16.73 -10.99
N GLU A 78 21.80 15.74 -10.29
CA GLU A 78 22.02 15.61 -8.85
C GLU A 78 23.45 15.15 -8.50
N ALA A 79 24.06 14.30 -9.32
CA ALA A 79 25.46 13.95 -9.11
C ALA A 79 26.36 15.20 -9.15
N VAL A 80 26.10 16.11 -10.10
CA VAL A 80 26.80 17.39 -10.20
C VAL A 80 26.51 18.29 -9.00
N SER A 81 25.25 18.38 -8.53
CA SER A 81 24.90 19.20 -7.36
C SER A 81 25.59 18.72 -6.08
N LEU A 82 25.77 17.40 -5.94
CA LEU A 82 26.49 16.77 -4.83
C LEU A 82 28.01 16.91 -4.92
N GLY A 83 28.54 17.52 -6.00
CA GLY A 83 29.98 17.68 -6.22
C GLY A 83 30.70 16.38 -6.59
N ILE A 84 29.96 15.37 -7.06
CA ILE A 84 30.54 14.12 -7.56
C ILE A 84 31.31 14.44 -8.84
N THR A 85 32.55 13.95 -8.93
CA THR A 85 33.42 14.19 -10.09
C THR A 85 33.58 12.96 -10.97
N HIS A 86 33.48 11.75 -10.41
CA HIS A 86 33.67 10.48 -11.10
C HIS A 86 32.46 9.58 -10.91
N ILE A 87 31.76 9.24 -12.00
CA ILE A 87 30.55 8.43 -11.94
C ILE A 87 30.53 7.33 -13.01
N SER A 88 30.03 6.17 -12.63
CA SER A 88 29.65 5.08 -13.52
C SER A 88 28.13 5.05 -13.68
N ILE A 89 27.64 5.12 -14.92
CA ILE A 89 26.21 5.15 -15.25
C ILE A 89 25.77 3.72 -15.57
N TYR A 90 24.88 3.15 -14.78
CA TYR A 90 24.45 1.76 -14.94
C TYR A 90 23.20 1.70 -15.82
N CYS A 91 23.38 1.28 -17.07
CA CYS A 91 22.31 1.14 -18.04
C CYS A 91 21.84 -0.33 -18.08
N ASP A 92 20.57 -0.58 -17.80
CA ASP A 92 19.95 -1.91 -17.94
C ASP A 92 19.28 -2.12 -19.32
N HIS A 93 19.16 -1.06 -20.11
CA HIS A 93 18.62 -1.08 -21.46
C HIS A 93 19.70 -0.79 -22.52
N TYR A 94 19.90 -1.71 -23.46
CA TYR A 94 20.95 -1.63 -24.48
C TYR A 94 20.84 -0.35 -25.33
N HIS A 95 19.63 0.03 -25.76
CA HIS A 95 19.43 1.25 -26.56
C HIS A 95 19.86 2.52 -25.80
N ILE A 96 19.61 2.61 -24.49
CA ILE A 96 20.04 3.77 -23.69
C ILE A 96 21.55 3.79 -23.57
N PHE A 97 22.16 2.63 -23.36
CA PHE A 97 23.62 2.51 -23.36
C PHE A 97 24.22 3.06 -24.66
N GLU A 98 23.71 2.67 -25.84
CA GLU A 98 24.19 3.17 -27.13
C GLU A 98 24.01 4.69 -27.31
N LEU A 99 22.88 5.24 -26.86
CA LEU A 99 22.63 6.68 -26.92
C LEU A 99 23.61 7.45 -26.01
N VAL A 100 23.88 6.94 -24.81
CA VAL A 100 24.79 7.56 -23.85
C VAL A 100 26.24 7.46 -24.33
N THR A 101 26.66 6.33 -24.90
CA THR A 101 28.00 6.19 -25.50
C THR A 101 28.18 7.00 -26.78
N GLY A 102 27.09 7.44 -27.41
CA GLY A 102 27.11 8.12 -28.71
C GLY A 102 27.34 7.16 -29.89
N SER A 103 27.07 5.87 -29.68
CA SER A 103 27.19 4.83 -30.72
C SER A 103 26.01 4.85 -31.69
N SER A 104 24.85 5.35 -31.25
CA SER A 104 23.66 5.59 -32.08
C SER A 104 23.17 7.03 -31.93
N GLY A 105 22.54 7.54 -32.98
CA GLY A 105 21.88 8.84 -32.97
C GLY A 105 20.43 8.75 -32.50
N PRO A 106 19.86 9.82 -31.93
CA PRO A 106 18.44 9.85 -31.55
C PRO A 106 17.55 9.84 -32.81
N GLU A 107 16.51 9.00 -32.81
CA GLU A 107 15.56 8.90 -33.94
C GLU A 107 14.50 10.01 -33.95
N LYS A 108 14.20 10.59 -32.79
CA LYS A 108 13.19 11.63 -32.61
C LYS A 108 13.82 12.90 -32.02
N ASP A 109 13.29 14.06 -32.40
CA ASP A 109 13.75 15.36 -31.89
C ASP A 109 13.59 15.48 -30.37
N SER A 110 12.52 14.91 -29.79
CA SER A 110 12.30 14.90 -28.33
C SER A 110 13.42 14.15 -27.59
N ILE A 111 13.84 13.00 -28.11
CA ILE A 111 14.96 12.21 -27.59
C ILE A 111 16.27 12.97 -27.78
N ALA A 112 16.46 13.64 -28.93
CA ALA A 112 17.66 14.43 -29.20
C ALA A 112 17.84 15.57 -28.19
N LEU A 113 16.77 16.28 -27.84
CA LEU A 113 16.80 17.34 -26.83
C LEU A 113 17.17 16.81 -25.45
N LEU A 114 16.57 15.69 -25.02
CA LEU A 114 16.93 15.05 -23.75
C LEU A 114 18.39 14.61 -23.72
N MET A 115 18.87 14.00 -24.81
CA MET A 115 20.25 13.56 -24.92
C MET A 115 21.25 14.71 -24.94
N ASN A 116 20.93 15.83 -25.59
CA ASN A 116 21.76 17.04 -25.56
C ASN A 116 21.96 17.55 -24.12
N ASP A 117 20.90 17.54 -23.31
CA ASP A 117 20.98 17.91 -21.91
C ASP A 117 21.78 16.89 -21.07
N VAL A 118 21.60 15.58 -21.33
CA VAL A 118 22.39 14.51 -20.70
C VAL A 118 23.88 14.72 -21.00
N GLN A 119 24.25 14.91 -22.27
CA GLN A 119 25.65 15.09 -22.67
C GLN A 119 26.25 16.37 -22.08
N ARG A 120 25.50 17.50 -22.07
CA ARG A 120 25.93 18.74 -21.43
C ARG A 120 26.18 18.56 -19.93
N THR A 121 25.33 17.78 -19.25
CA THR A 121 25.49 17.52 -17.81
C THR A 121 26.70 16.62 -17.56
N ARG A 122 26.92 15.60 -18.39
CA ARG A 122 28.10 14.72 -18.29
C ARG A 122 29.43 15.46 -18.44
N GLN A 123 29.47 16.50 -19.27
CA GLN A 123 30.68 17.32 -19.46
C GLN A 123 31.10 18.11 -18.22
N GLN A 124 30.22 18.26 -17.22
CA GLN A 124 30.55 18.91 -15.94
C GLN A 124 31.27 17.95 -14.97
N LEU A 125 31.24 16.64 -15.26
CA LEU A 125 31.90 15.61 -14.46
C LEU A 125 33.32 15.38 -15.01
N THR A 126 34.28 15.11 -14.13
CA THR A 126 35.64 14.73 -14.52
C THR A 126 35.66 13.38 -15.25
N SER A 127 34.82 12.43 -14.81
CA SER A 127 34.65 11.13 -15.46
C SER A 127 33.19 10.68 -15.42
N SER A 128 32.70 10.19 -16.56
CA SER A 128 31.34 9.71 -16.75
C SER A 128 31.33 8.49 -17.68
N THR A 129 31.40 7.31 -17.09
CA THR A 129 31.51 6.05 -17.84
C THR A 129 30.19 5.30 -17.86
N PRO A 130 29.52 5.15 -19.01
CA PRO A 130 28.37 4.27 -19.12
C PRO A 130 28.81 2.79 -19.08
N LEU A 131 28.05 1.99 -18.34
CA LEU A 131 28.25 0.55 -18.18
C LEU A 131 26.92 -0.14 -18.50
N LEU A 132 26.94 -1.06 -19.46
CA LEU A 132 25.82 -1.96 -19.70
C LEU A 132 25.82 -3.03 -18.60
N VAL A 133 24.72 -3.17 -17.88
CA VAL A 133 24.58 -4.17 -16.82
C VAL A 133 23.48 -5.17 -17.15
N THR A 134 23.77 -6.45 -16.93
CA THR A 134 22.83 -7.56 -17.11
C THR A 134 22.52 -8.18 -15.75
N GLY A 135 21.29 -7.99 -15.26
CA GLY A 135 20.85 -8.63 -14.02
C GLY A 135 19.81 -7.85 -13.25
N ASP A 136 18.86 -8.59 -12.66
CA ASP A 136 17.72 -8.07 -11.90
C ASP A 136 18.13 -7.28 -10.63
N GLN A 137 19.33 -7.48 -10.08
CA GLN A 137 19.72 -6.95 -8.75
C GLN A 137 20.30 -5.54 -8.73
N THR A 138 20.91 -5.04 -9.81
CA THR A 138 21.65 -3.77 -9.80
C THR A 138 20.72 -2.55 -9.81
N ASN A 139 19.59 -2.61 -10.53
CA ASN A 139 18.63 -1.51 -10.59
C ASN A 139 17.44 -1.63 -9.61
N LYS A 140 17.46 -2.57 -8.65
CA LYS A 140 16.33 -2.79 -7.73
C LYS A 140 15.91 -1.55 -6.97
N VAL A 141 16.87 -0.74 -6.54
CA VAL A 141 16.59 0.49 -5.79
C VAL A 141 15.88 1.51 -6.67
N ALA A 142 16.43 1.83 -7.84
CA ALA A 142 15.84 2.78 -8.78
C ALA A 142 14.47 2.30 -9.29
N TYR A 143 14.34 1.01 -9.61
CA TYR A 143 13.08 0.41 -10.02
C TYR A 143 12.02 0.49 -8.91
N LYS A 144 12.39 0.17 -7.67
CA LYS A 144 11.50 0.29 -6.50
C LYS A 144 11.02 1.73 -6.32
N LEU A 145 11.93 2.69 -6.39
CA LEU A 145 11.62 4.13 -6.30
C LEU A 145 10.65 4.60 -7.40
N ALA A 146 10.89 4.18 -8.65
CA ALA A 146 10.00 4.48 -9.78
C ALA A 146 8.61 3.84 -9.58
N SER A 147 8.58 2.57 -9.14
CA SER A 147 7.34 1.84 -8.89
C SER A 147 6.50 2.44 -7.76
N GLU A 148 7.13 2.84 -6.65
CA GLU A 148 6.45 3.53 -5.55
C GLU A 148 5.82 4.86 -6.01
N THR A 149 6.47 5.54 -6.95
CA THR A 149 5.91 6.77 -7.54
C THR A 149 4.67 6.47 -8.35
N LEU A 150 4.70 5.45 -9.24
CA LEU A 150 3.52 5.06 -10.00
C LEU A 150 2.35 4.68 -9.08
N VAL A 151 2.59 3.91 -8.01
CA VAL A 151 1.55 3.56 -7.03
C VAL A 151 0.99 4.81 -6.34
N SER A 152 1.83 5.79 -6.03
CA SER A 152 1.43 7.04 -5.40
C SER A 152 0.60 7.92 -6.35
N GLU A 153 1.03 8.06 -7.60
CA GLU A 153 0.31 8.80 -8.64
C GLU A 153 -1.02 8.15 -9.00
N ILE A 154 -1.08 6.82 -9.06
CA ILE A 154 -2.34 6.08 -9.17
C ILE A 154 -3.22 6.41 -7.96
N SER A 155 -2.66 6.47 -6.75
CA SER A 155 -3.42 6.81 -5.54
C SER A 155 -3.89 8.28 -5.49
N ILE A 156 -3.21 9.22 -6.17
CA ILE A 156 -3.53 10.66 -6.24
C ILE A 156 -4.50 10.98 -7.40
N SER A 157 -4.30 10.33 -8.56
CA SER A 157 -5.21 10.41 -9.71
C SER A 157 -6.55 9.71 -9.44
N MET A 158 -6.56 8.82 -8.44
CA MET A 158 -7.78 8.42 -7.75
C MET A 158 -8.27 9.60 -6.90
N PRO A 159 -9.54 10.05 -7.06
CA PRO A 159 -10.10 11.09 -6.21
C PRO A 159 -9.93 10.69 -4.73
N PRO A 160 -9.79 11.65 -3.79
CA PRO A 160 -9.65 11.37 -2.36
C PRO A 160 -10.80 10.48 -1.92
N CYS A 161 -10.55 9.17 -1.78
CA CYS A 161 -11.50 8.12 -1.40
C CYS A 161 -13.00 8.49 -1.57
N HIS A 162 -13.38 8.94 -2.76
CA HIS A 162 -14.67 8.63 -3.35
C HIS A 162 -14.40 7.55 -4.38
N LYS A 163 -13.71 6.47 -3.95
CA LYS A 163 -14.18 5.16 -4.39
C LYS A 163 -15.66 5.19 -4.03
N LYS A 164 -16.54 5.29 -5.03
CA LYS A 164 -17.86 4.71 -4.89
C LYS A 164 -17.57 3.34 -4.27
N ASN A 165 -17.89 3.24 -2.99
CA ASN A 165 -17.50 2.15 -2.13
C ASN A 165 -18.54 1.05 -2.41
N THR A 166 -18.71 0.74 -3.70
CA THR A 166 -19.94 0.21 -4.31
C THR A 166 -19.70 -1.10 -5.02
N PHE A 167 -18.50 -1.68 -4.88
CA PHE A 167 -18.29 -3.03 -5.34
C PHE A 167 -18.79 -4.03 -4.30
N CYS A 168 -19.78 -4.82 -4.67
CA CYS A 168 -20.25 -5.90 -3.83
C CYS A 168 -19.25 -7.06 -3.84
N GLY A 169 -18.68 -7.42 -2.68
CA GLY A 169 -17.73 -8.53 -2.56
C GLY A 169 -18.32 -9.95 -2.77
N ILE A 170 -19.57 -10.06 -3.25
CA ILE A 170 -20.26 -11.33 -3.55
C ILE A 170 -20.57 -11.40 -5.05
N CYS A 171 -21.32 -10.44 -5.59
CA CYS A 171 -21.71 -10.43 -7.02
C CYS A 171 -20.72 -9.70 -7.92
N PHE A 172 -19.72 -9.01 -7.34
CA PHE A 172 -18.71 -8.25 -8.08
C PHE A 172 -19.34 -7.18 -9.01
N ASP A 173 -20.49 -6.63 -8.60
CA ASP A 173 -21.13 -5.51 -9.28
C ASP A 173 -20.63 -4.20 -8.67
N ASP A 174 -20.17 -3.26 -9.51
CA ASP A 174 -19.67 -1.93 -9.15
C ASP A 174 -20.63 -0.77 -9.50
N ASP A 175 -21.71 -1.03 -10.25
CA ASP A 175 -22.71 -0.04 -10.68
C ASP A 175 -23.88 0.06 -9.70
N LEU A 176 -23.56 0.18 -8.41
CA LEU A 176 -24.53 0.29 -7.32
C LEU A 176 -24.44 1.65 -6.64
N GLU A 177 -25.58 2.23 -6.30
CA GLU A 177 -25.63 3.48 -5.54
C GLU A 177 -25.38 3.22 -4.03
N ALA A 178 -25.01 4.28 -3.29
CA ALA A 178 -24.60 4.14 -1.88
C ALA A 178 -25.71 3.56 -0.99
N GLU A 179 -26.97 3.83 -1.33
CA GLU A 179 -28.17 3.33 -0.65
C GLU A 179 -28.40 1.83 -0.92
N GLN A 180 -27.85 1.30 -2.01
CA GLN A 180 -27.91 -0.12 -2.37
C GLN A 180 -26.78 -0.93 -1.73
N MET A 181 -25.95 -0.29 -0.92
CA MET A 181 -24.79 -0.88 -0.25
C MET A 181 -25.00 -0.95 1.26
N PHE A 182 -24.79 -2.13 1.82
CA PHE A 182 -24.73 -2.35 3.25
C PHE A 182 -23.30 -2.46 3.74
N SER A 183 -22.95 -1.70 4.78
CA SER A 183 -21.65 -1.79 5.46
C SER A 183 -21.81 -2.45 6.82
N VAL A 184 -21.10 -3.57 7.03
CA VAL A 184 -21.12 -4.27 8.32
C VAL A 184 -20.38 -3.44 9.38
N ALA A 185 -21.09 -2.96 10.41
CA ALA A 185 -20.55 -2.04 11.40
C ALA A 185 -19.25 -2.53 12.08
N LEU A 186 -19.16 -3.83 12.39
CA LEU A 186 -18.04 -4.39 13.14
C LEU A 186 -16.76 -4.61 12.30
N CYS A 187 -16.86 -4.75 10.98
CA CYS A 187 -15.68 -5.03 10.13
C CYS A 187 -15.54 -4.13 8.90
N GLY A 188 -16.49 -3.24 8.62
CA GLY A 188 -16.45 -2.33 7.48
C GLY A 188 -16.61 -3.01 6.11
N HIS A 189 -16.81 -4.33 6.05
CA HIS A 189 -17.05 -5.02 4.78
C HIS A 189 -18.39 -4.61 4.18
N LYS A 190 -18.39 -4.40 2.86
CA LYS A 190 -19.55 -3.90 2.13
C LYS A 190 -20.09 -4.91 1.12
N PHE A 191 -21.42 -4.96 1.02
CA PHE A 191 -22.17 -5.86 0.15
C PHE A 191 -23.42 -5.15 -0.37
N CYS A 192 -23.89 -5.48 -1.56
CA CYS A 192 -25.18 -4.96 -2.01
C CYS A 192 -26.33 -5.55 -1.18
N LEU A 193 -27.44 -4.81 -1.06
CA LEU A 193 -28.59 -5.21 -0.25
C LEU A 193 -29.15 -6.57 -0.69
N GLU A 194 -29.23 -6.83 -1.99
CA GLU A 194 -29.74 -8.09 -2.54
C GLU A 194 -28.86 -9.29 -2.17
N CYS A 195 -27.53 -9.16 -2.32
CA CYS A 195 -26.61 -10.22 -1.92
C CYS A 195 -26.65 -10.48 -0.42
N LEU A 196 -26.72 -9.43 0.39
CA LEU A 196 -26.78 -9.59 1.85
C LEU A 196 -28.10 -10.22 2.29
N LYS A 197 -29.22 -9.83 1.67
CA LYS A 197 -30.54 -10.42 1.93
C LYS A 197 -30.56 -11.91 1.59
N LEU A 198 -30.01 -12.30 0.44
CA LEU A 198 -29.91 -13.71 0.07
C LEU A 198 -29.01 -14.49 1.02
N HIS A 199 -27.86 -13.92 1.40
CA HIS A 199 -26.97 -14.51 2.39
C HIS A 199 -27.68 -14.77 3.73
N ILE A 200 -28.41 -13.78 4.26
CA ILE A 200 -29.16 -13.93 5.51
C ILE A 200 -30.20 -15.06 5.40
N GLN A 201 -30.92 -15.15 4.27
CA GLN A 201 -31.93 -16.19 4.05
C GLN A 201 -31.34 -17.59 4.07
N VAL A 202 -30.21 -17.79 3.37
CA VAL A 202 -29.55 -19.10 3.29
C VAL A 202 -28.91 -19.47 4.63
N GLU A 203 -28.22 -18.52 5.27
CA GLU A 203 -27.45 -18.77 6.49
C GLU A 203 -28.34 -19.09 7.70
N LEU A 204 -29.53 -18.48 7.81
CA LEU A 204 -30.51 -18.75 8.87
C LEU A 204 -31.05 -20.20 8.87
N MET A 205 -30.88 -20.92 7.77
CA MET A 205 -31.24 -22.35 7.69
C MET A 205 -30.33 -23.22 8.56
N GLU A 206 -29.10 -22.77 8.85
CA GLU A 206 -28.11 -23.53 9.60
C GLU A 206 -27.69 -22.86 10.90
N ARG A 207 -27.48 -21.53 10.89
CA ARG A 207 -26.89 -20.80 12.03
C ARG A 207 -27.20 -19.31 12.03
N VAL A 208 -26.75 -18.63 13.08
CA VAL A 208 -26.81 -17.16 13.16
C VAL A 208 -25.91 -16.54 12.06
N PRO A 209 -26.45 -15.60 11.24
CA PRO A 209 -25.70 -14.97 10.17
C PRO A 209 -24.44 -14.22 10.61
N ARG A 210 -23.36 -14.44 9.85
CA ARG A 210 -22.09 -13.72 9.97
C ARG A 210 -21.80 -12.92 8.72
N CYS A 211 -20.77 -12.07 8.79
CA CYS A 211 -20.26 -11.35 7.63
C CYS A 211 -19.97 -12.34 6.47
N PRO A 212 -20.48 -12.09 5.25
CA PRO A 212 -20.23 -12.97 4.11
C PRO A 212 -18.77 -13.05 3.66
N ARG A 213 -17.89 -12.13 4.10
CA ARG A 213 -16.49 -12.14 3.71
C ARG A 213 -15.80 -13.41 4.24
N TYR A 214 -15.17 -14.14 3.33
CA TYR A 214 -14.38 -15.32 3.69
C TYR A 214 -13.38 -15.03 4.81
N GLY A 215 -13.39 -15.88 5.85
CA GLY A 215 -12.53 -15.74 7.04
C GLY A 215 -12.96 -14.69 8.05
N CYS A 216 -13.98 -13.86 7.76
CA CYS A 216 -14.48 -12.86 8.70
C CYS A 216 -15.39 -13.49 9.77
N LYS A 217 -15.09 -13.23 11.05
CA LYS A 217 -15.85 -13.76 12.19
C LYS A 217 -16.88 -12.78 12.76
N SER A 218 -17.02 -11.59 12.17
CA SER A 218 -17.97 -10.58 12.63
C SER A 218 -19.42 -11.07 12.49
N LYS A 219 -20.20 -10.97 13.55
CA LYS A 219 -21.63 -11.30 13.55
C LYS A 219 -22.44 -10.17 12.91
N LEU A 220 -23.55 -10.52 12.24
CA LEU A 220 -24.56 -9.55 11.84
C LEU A 220 -25.58 -9.37 12.97
N THR A 221 -26.23 -8.20 13.04
CA THR A 221 -27.25 -7.90 14.06
C THR A 221 -28.60 -7.65 13.41
N ILE A 222 -29.67 -8.08 14.06
CA ILE A 222 -31.05 -7.88 13.60
C ILE A 222 -31.35 -6.39 13.42
N GLU A 223 -30.86 -5.54 14.34
CA GLU A 223 -31.04 -4.09 14.28
C GLU A 223 -30.43 -3.49 13.01
N SER A 224 -29.18 -3.83 12.71
CA SER A 224 -28.50 -3.30 11.52
C SER A 224 -29.16 -3.78 10.22
N CYS A 225 -29.61 -5.03 10.18
CA CYS A 225 -30.23 -5.63 9.00
C CYS A 225 -31.75 -5.43 8.93
N ALA A 226 -32.37 -4.64 9.83
CA ALA A 226 -33.83 -4.58 9.99
C ALA A 226 -34.60 -4.31 8.68
N HIS A 227 -34.05 -3.48 7.79
CA HIS A 227 -34.63 -3.13 6.49
C HIS A 227 -34.54 -4.26 5.43
N LEU A 228 -33.72 -5.27 5.67
CA LEU A 228 -33.57 -6.45 4.81
C LEU A 228 -34.46 -7.63 5.24
N LEU A 229 -35.03 -7.54 6.44
CA LEU A 229 -35.73 -8.65 7.07
C LEU A 229 -37.23 -8.57 6.82
N THR A 230 -37.80 -9.65 6.30
CA THR A 230 -39.23 -9.90 6.41
C THR A 230 -39.57 -10.31 7.85
N PRO A 231 -40.84 -10.16 8.30
CA PRO A 231 -41.25 -10.60 9.64
C PRO A 231 -40.89 -12.07 9.92
N LYS A 232 -40.98 -12.93 8.90
CA LYS A 232 -40.59 -14.33 8.99
C LYS A 232 -39.09 -14.51 9.24
N LEU A 233 -38.23 -13.81 8.51
CA LEU A 233 -36.78 -13.91 8.68
C LEU A 233 -36.32 -13.36 10.02
N ARG A 234 -36.97 -12.29 10.51
CA ARG A 234 -36.71 -11.74 11.84
C ARG A 234 -37.01 -12.78 12.94
N ALA A 235 -38.20 -13.38 12.91
CA ALA A 235 -38.58 -14.41 13.89
C ALA A 235 -37.64 -15.62 13.85
N MET A 236 -37.26 -16.09 12.66
CA MET A 236 -36.26 -17.16 12.52
C MET A 236 -34.92 -16.77 13.15
N TRP A 237 -34.46 -15.54 12.94
CA TRP A 237 -33.19 -15.07 13.51
C TRP A 237 -33.26 -14.99 15.04
N GLU A 238 -34.34 -14.45 15.60
CA GLU A 238 -34.57 -14.41 17.06
C GLU A 238 -34.54 -15.81 17.66
N GLN A 239 -35.27 -16.76 17.05
CA GLN A 239 -35.24 -18.17 17.45
C GLN A 239 -33.82 -18.76 17.39
N ARG A 240 -33.03 -18.48 16.35
CA ARG A 240 -31.63 -18.97 16.28
C ARG A 240 -30.75 -18.41 17.39
N ILE A 241 -30.97 -17.15 17.78
CA ILE A 241 -30.21 -16.55 18.89
C ILE A 241 -30.53 -17.30 20.17
N GLU A 242 -31.82 -17.54 20.45
CA GLU A 242 -32.27 -18.32 21.61
C GLU A 242 -31.75 -19.76 21.58
N GLU A 243 -31.79 -20.44 20.43
CA GLU A 243 -31.23 -21.79 20.28
C GLU A 243 -29.73 -21.82 20.57
N THR A 244 -28.97 -20.82 20.13
CA THR A 244 -27.52 -20.76 20.41
C THR A 244 -27.19 -20.47 21.87
N THR A 245 -27.98 -19.63 22.56
CA THR A 245 -27.80 -19.42 24.01
C THR A 245 -28.21 -20.67 24.80
N VAL A 246 -29.14 -21.46 24.26
CA VAL A 246 -29.54 -22.76 24.80
C VAL A 246 -28.57 -23.89 24.41
N THR A 247 -27.68 -23.77 23.43
CA THR A 247 -26.58 -24.77 23.25
C THR A 247 -25.34 -24.43 24.07
N ASP A 248 -25.23 -23.18 24.49
CA ASP A 248 -24.15 -22.70 25.34
C ASP A 248 -24.43 -22.95 26.83
N TRP A 249 -25.48 -23.68 27.25
CA TRP A 249 -25.52 -24.18 28.64
C TRP A 249 -24.93 -25.58 28.72
N ALA A 250 -23.92 -25.73 29.57
CA ALA A 250 -23.45 -27.03 30.00
C ALA A 250 -23.95 -27.27 31.43
N MET A 251 -24.32 -28.53 31.75
CA MET A 251 -24.49 -28.91 33.14
C MET A 251 -23.12 -28.81 33.83
N CYS A 252 -23.03 -27.94 34.83
CA CYS A 252 -21.83 -27.91 35.67
C CYS A 252 -21.70 -29.25 36.40
N ALA A 253 -20.65 -30.01 36.10
CA ALA A 253 -20.41 -31.33 36.70
C ALA A 253 -20.29 -31.29 38.24
N LYS A 254 -20.02 -30.10 38.81
CA LYS A 254 -19.80 -29.88 40.25
C LYS A 254 -21.09 -29.61 41.03
N CYS A 255 -22.08 -28.92 40.44
CA CYS A 255 -23.32 -28.53 41.12
C CYS A 255 -24.60 -29.01 40.43
N GLN A 256 -24.50 -29.71 39.29
CA GLN A 256 -25.62 -30.22 38.48
C GLN A 256 -26.62 -29.14 37.99
N GLN A 257 -26.24 -27.86 38.04
CA GLN A 257 -27.06 -26.73 37.56
C GLN A 257 -26.65 -26.29 36.15
N MET A 258 -27.58 -25.71 35.39
CA MET A 258 -27.30 -25.13 34.07
C MET A 258 -26.49 -23.82 34.20
N ALA A 259 -25.37 -23.69 33.49
CA ALA A 259 -24.59 -22.46 33.43
C ALA A 259 -24.11 -22.18 31.99
N GLY A 260 -24.03 -20.90 31.60
CA GLY A 260 -23.61 -20.46 30.28
C GLY A 260 -22.09 -20.59 30.06
N VAL A 261 -21.68 -21.14 28.91
CA VAL A 261 -20.29 -21.47 28.53
C VAL A 261 -19.41 -20.22 28.33
N ALA A 262 -20.02 -19.06 28.07
CA ALA A 262 -19.29 -17.81 27.82
C ALA A 262 -18.77 -17.11 29.09
N HIS A 263 -19.28 -17.47 30.27
CA HIS A 263 -18.79 -16.94 31.55
C HIS A 263 -18.60 -18.11 32.52
N GLY A 264 -17.36 -18.49 32.77
CA GLY A 264 -16.97 -19.50 33.76
C GLY A 264 -17.24 -19.10 35.22
N PHE A 265 -18.38 -18.47 35.50
CA PHE A 265 -18.81 -18.11 36.84
C PHE A 265 -20.18 -18.71 37.11
N CYS A 266 -20.21 -19.70 38.00
CA CYS A 266 -21.44 -20.17 38.62
C CYS A 266 -21.79 -19.14 39.72
N GLU A 267 -22.64 -18.16 39.41
CA GLU A 267 -23.23 -17.31 40.46
C GLU A 267 -24.16 -18.18 41.31
N ILE A 268 -23.67 -18.52 42.50
CA ILE A 268 -24.48 -19.14 43.55
C ILE A 268 -25.39 -18.05 44.10
N ASN A 269 -26.63 -17.97 43.63
CA ASN A 269 -27.66 -17.23 44.33
C ASN A 269 -28.06 -18.00 45.59
N PHE A 270 -27.31 -17.79 46.67
CA PHE A 270 -27.77 -18.12 48.00
C PHE A 270 -28.81 -17.07 48.41
N VAL A 271 -29.99 -17.54 48.78
CA VAL A 271 -31.08 -16.73 49.31
C VAL A 271 -30.58 -16.03 50.58
N GLY A 272 -30.35 -14.71 50.51
CA GLY A 272 -30.16 -13.88 51.71
C GLY A 272 -29.11 -12.78 51.61
N THR A 273 -29.59 -11.55 51.42
CA THR A 273 -28.95 -10.27 51.79
C THR A 273 -27.81 -9.75 50.91
N LEU A 274 -28.06 -8.57 50.34
CA LEU A 274 -27.10 -7.68 49.66
C LEU A 274 -25.74 -7.64 50.39
N PHE A 275 -24.65 -7.87 49.67
CA PHE A 275 -23.48 -6.98 49.61
C PHE A 275 -22.60 -7.38 48.41
N ALA A 276 -22.44 -6.48 47.46
CA ALA A 276 -21.47 -6.62 46.39
C ALA A 276 -20.05 -6.56 47.00
N THR A 277 -19.25 -7.61 46.82
CA THR A 277 -17.81 -7.54 47.05
C THR A 277 -17.07 -8.05 45.82
N TYR A 278 -16.14 -7.22 45.38
CA TYR A 278 -15.23 -7.42 44.27
C TYR A 278 -14.27 -8.58 44.59
N VAL A 279 -14.11 -9.54 43.68
CA VAL A 279 -13.12 -10.62 43.80
C VAL A 279 -12.20 -10.57 42.58
N GLU A 280 -10.90 -10.47 42.83
CA GLU A 280 -9.86 -10.36 41.81
C GLU A 280 -9.79 -11.59 40.89
N PRO A 281 -9.45 -11.41 39.60
CA PRO A 281 -9.28 -12.51 38.67
C PRO A 281 -7.86 -13.06 38.85
N ASN A 282 -7.68 -14.06 39.72
CA ASN A 282 -6.63 -15.09 39.62
C ASN A 282 -6.70 -16.02 40.84
N GLY A 283 -7.27 -17.20 40.65
CA GLY A 283 -7.26 -18.26 41.65
C GLY A 283 -7.64 -19.59 41.02
N SER A 284 -6.63 -20.37 40.68
CA SER A 284 -6.74 -21.77 40.26
C SER A 284 -7.52 -22.61 41.28
N CYS A 285 -8.72 -23.09 40.91
CA CYS A 285 -9.06 -24.52 40.66
C CYS A 285 -10.58 -24.74 40.60
#